data_AF-A0A7L4RJI9-F1
#
_entry.id   AF-A0A7L4RJI9-F1
#
_cell.length_a   1.000
_cell.length_b   1.000
_cell.length_c   1.000
_cell.angle_alpha   90.00
_cell.angle_beta   90.00
_cell.angle_gamma   90.00
#
_symmetry.space_group_name_H-M   'P 1'
#
loop_
_entity.id
_entity.type
_entity.pdbx_description
1 polymer ?
#
loop_
_entity_poly.entity_id
_entity_poly.type
_entity_poly.pdbx_seq_one_letter_code
_entity_poly.pdbx_strand_id
1 'polypeptide(L)'
;MEYSYKPKEGVRAAKALMHDIDASFKDLSQVCGNISGREVSKAVQLLESAKLGEVPILYRKFNKKCGHRKELGGRRGRYPKKSARIVLEVLRSAMANAKNVGLGEKLVVRHASANKQNIYPRMASKGKAMRSNYETAKVEIVLEELK
;
A
#
# COMPACT_ATOMS: atom_id res chain seq x y z
N MET A 1 2.85 4.38 18.44
CA MET A 1 2.74 3.54 17.23
C MET A 1 4.11 3.40 16.61
N GLU A 2 4.68 2.19 16.58
CA GLU A 2 6.03 1.97 16.06
C GLU A 2 5.99 1.66 14.55
N TYR A 3 6.80 2.39 13.79
CA TYR A 3 6.99 2.18 12.36
C TYR A 3 8.08 1.15 12.14
N SER A 4 7.92 0.29 11.13
CA SER A 4 8.98 -0.66 10.77
C SER A 4 10.22 0.06 10.25
N TYR A 5 10.01 1.15 9.49
CA TYR A 5 11.10 1.95 8.95
C TYR A 5 11.45 3.11 9.88
N LYS A 6 12.71 3.13 10.32
CA LYS A 6 13.30 4.23 11.10
C LYS A 6 14.21 5.03 10.16
N PRO A 7 13.87 6.30 9.83
CA PRO A 7 14.75 7.15 9.04
C PRO A 7 16.08 7.35 9.80
N LYS A 8 17.17 7.52 9.05
CA LYS A 8 18.49 7.78 9.66
C LYS A 8 18.47 9.09 10.43
N GLU A 9 19.29 9.19 11.47
CA GLU A 9 19.47 10.43 12.22
C GLU A 9 19.89 11.57 11.28
N GLY A 10 19.23 12.73 11.43
CA GLY A 10 19.42 13.90 10.57
C GLY A 10 18.63 13.90 9.25
N VAL A 11 17.92 12.82 8.90
CA VAL A 11 17.04 12.80 7.72
C VAL A 11 15.62 13.21 8.12
N ARG A 12 15.12 14.29 7.51
CA ARG A 12 13.73 14.71 7.67
C ARG A 12 12.85 13.76 6.87
N ALA A 13 11.81 13.24 7.52
CA ALA A 13 10.89 12.30 6.90
C ALA A 13 9.45 12.60 7.34
N ALA A 14 8.50 12.43 6.43
CA ALA A 14 7.08 12.46 6.74
C ALA A 14 6.54 11.04 6.83
N LYS A 15 5.70 10.77 7.82
CA LYS A 15 5.14 9.44 8.07
C LYS A 15 3.62 9.50 8.01
N ALA A 16 3.01 8.45 7.48
CA ALA A 16 1.57 8.22 7.55
C ALA A 16 1.32 6.74 7.85
N LEU A 17 0.27 6.49 8.62
CA LEU A 17 -0.13 5.17 9.06
C LEU A 17 -1.65 5.11 9.08
N MET A 18 -2.22 4.04 8.53
CA MET A 18 -3.63 3.75 8.62
C MET A 18 -3.82 2.35 9.18
N HIS A 19 -4.73 2.24 10.15
CA HIS A 19 -5.05 1.04 10.90
C HIS A 19 -6.44 0.52 10.55
N ASP A 20 -6.68 -0.74 10.88
CA ASP A 20 -7.99 -1.42 10.80
C ASP A 20 -8.62 -1.33 9.41
N ILE A 21 -7.78 -1.42 8.39
CA ILE A 21 -8.20 -1.37 7.00
C ILE A 21 -8.95 -2.66 6.67
N ASP A 22 -10.22 -2.51 6.29
CA ASP A 22 -11.01 -3.55 5.66
C ASP A 22 -10.55 -3.75 4.20
N ALA A 23 -9.39 -4.34 3.99
CA ALA A 23 -8.95 -4.79 2.68
C ALA A 23 -7.95 -5.93 2.80
N SER A 24 -7.85 -6.71 1.73
CA SER A 24 -6.88 -7.80 1.63
C SER A 24 -5.46 -7.27 1.78
N PHE A 25 -4.78 -7.68 2.86
CA PHE A 25 -3.36 -7.41 3.10
C PHE A 25 -2.49 -7.82 1.90
N LYS A 26 -2.85 -8.89 1.19
CA LYS A 26 -2.08 -9.40 0.04
C LYS A 26 -2.07 -8.38 -1.09
N ASP A 27 -3.24 -7.80 -1.38
CA ASP A 27 -3.40 -6.82 -2.44
C ASP A 27 -2.76 -5.49 -2.04
N LEU A 28 -2.97 -5.04 -0.80
CA LEU A 28 -2.30 -3.85 -0.25
C LEU A 28 -0.78 -3.98 -0.33
N SER A 29 -0.22 -5.13 0.05
CA SER A 29 1.22 -5.41 -0.04
C SER A 29 1.76 -5.30 -1.47
N GLN A 30 0.99 -5.74 -2.48
CA GLN A 30 1.41 -5.59 -3.87
C GLN A 30 1.35 -4.13 -4.32
N VAL A 31 0.31 -3.39 -3.95
CA VAL A 31 0.18 -1.95 -4.26
C VAL A 31 1.34 -1.16 -3.62
N CYS A 32 1.60 -1.33 -2.32
CA CYS A 32 2.72 -0.72 -1.62
C CYS A 32 4.07 -1.04 -2.29
N GLY A 33 4.28 -2.29 -2.71
CA GLY A 33 5.50 -2.69 -3.40
C GLY A 33 5.69 -2.03 -4.78
N ASN A 34 4.62 -1.57 -5.44
CA ASN A 34 4.73 -0.88 -6.73
C ASN A 34 5.09 0.60 -6.57
N ILE A 35 4.70 1.23 -5.46
CA ILE A 35 5.00 2.64 -5.16
C ILE A 35 6.32 2.84 -4.42
N SER A 36 6.80 1.84 -3.69
CA SER A 36 8.07 1.92 -2.95
C SER A 36 9.23 2.24 -3.90
N GLY A 37 10.02 3.26 -3.57
CA GLY A 37 11.15 3.74 -4.35
C GLY A 37 10.79 4.69 -5.50
N ARG A 38 9.51 5.03 -5.69
CA ARG A 38 9.09 6.02 -6.68
C ARG A 38 9.03 7.42 -6.09
N GLU A 39 9.21 8.40 -6.97
CA GLU A 39 8.84 9.79 -6.71
C GLU A 39 7.34 9.89 -6.42
N VAL A 40 6.97 10.76 -5.48
CA VAL A 40 5.59 10.88 -5.00
C VAL A 40 4.63 11.24 -6.15
N SER A 41 5.03 12.11 -7.07
CA SER A 41 4.21 12.48 -8.24
C SER A 41 3.86 11.26 -9.10
N LYS A 42 4.86 10.44 -9.44
CA LYS A 42 4.67 9.19 -10.21
C LYS A 42 3.87 8.14 -9.45
N ALA A 43 4.02 8.09 -8.13
CA ALA A 43 3.25 7.19 -7.28
C ALA A 43 1.76 7.58 -7.26
N VAL A 44 1.44 8.88 -7.15
CA VAL A 44 0.07 9.38 -7.21
C VAL A 44 -0.58 9.05 -8.56
N GLN A 45 0.10 9.36 -9.67
CA GLN A 45 -0.41 9.06 -11.02
C GLN A 45 -0.71 7.57 -11.19
N LEU A 46 0.21 6.69 -10.77
CA LEU A 46 0.00 5.24 -10.84
C LEU A 46 -1.21 4.81 -10.00
N LEU A 47 -1.38 5.34 -8.79
CA LEU A 47 -2.48 4.97 -7.92
C LEU A 47 -3.83 5.50 -8.42
N GLU A 48 -3.87 6.67 -9.05
CA GLU A 48 -5.07 7.23 -9.67
C GLU A 48 -5.54 6.38 -10.86
N SER A 49 -4.64 6.03 -11.79
CA SER A 49 -4.97 5.11 -12.90
C SER A 49 -5.32 3.70 -12.39
N ALA A 50 -4.65 3.20 -11.35
CA ALA A 50 -4.95 1.90 -10.76
C ALA A 50 -6.30 1.85 -10.03
N LYS A 51 -6.73 2.98 -9.43
CA LYS A 51 -8.06 3.13 -8.82
C LYS A 51 -9.16 3.00 -9.88
N LEU A 52 -8.96 3.59 -11.07
CA LEU A 52 -9.87 3.48 -12.20
C LEU A 52 -9.84 2.06 -12.82
N GLY A 53 -8.69 1.39 -12.73
CA GLY A 53 -8.46 0.06 -13.28
C GLY A 53 -7.89 0.08 -14.70
N GLU A 54 -7.28 1.21 -15.09
CA GLU A 54 -6.62 1.38 -16.38
C GLU A 54 -5.23 0.74 -16.38
N VAL A 55 -4.52 0.88 -15.25
CA VAL A 55 -3.17 0.35 -15.09
C VAL A 55 -3.18 -0.83 -14.10
N PRO A 56 -2.56 -1.97 -14.45
CA PRO A 56 -2.49 -3.12 -13.58
C PRO A 56 -1.37 -2.95 -12.55
N ILE A 57 -1.60 -3.52 -11.38
CA ILE A 57 -0.59 -3.64 -10.33
C ILE A 57 0.15 -4.97 -10.52
N LEU A 58 1.48 -4.92 -10.45
CA LEU A 58 2.34 -6.10 -10.51
C LEU A 58 2.22 -6.91 -9.21
N TYR A 59 1.97 -8.21 -9.33
CA TYR A 59 1.93 -9.13 -8.20
C TYR A 59 3.23 -9.95 -8.16
N ARG A 60 4.11 -9.63 -7.22
CA ARG A 60 5.41 -10.30 -7.01
C ARG A 60 5.29 -11.56 -6.16
N LYS A 61 4.59 -11.51 -5.02
CA LYS A 61 4.48 -12.63 -4.06
C LYS A 61 3.17 -13.42 -4.21
N PHE A 62 2.04 -12.75 -4.11
CA PHE A 62 0.72 -13.40 -4.07
C PHE A 62 0.12 -13.63 -5.46
N ASN A 63 0.90 -14.19 -6.38
CA ASN A 63 0.57 -14.29 -7.80
C ASN A 63 0.09 -15.68 -8.27
N LYS A 64 -0.29 -16.55 -7.34
CA LYS A 64 -0.87 -17.87 -7.67
C LYS A 64 -2.20 -17.68 -8.39
N LYS A 65 -2.39 -18.39 -9.51
CA LYS A 65 -3.58 -18.28 -10.37
C LYS A 65 -3.87 -16.83 -10.81
N CYS A 66 -2.81 -16.06 -11.09
CA CYS A 66 -2.92 -14.75 -11.73
C CYS A 66 -2.56 -14.86 -13.20
N GLY A 67 -3.38 -14.26 -14.07
CA GLY A 67 -3.09 -14.17 -15.49
C GLY A 67 -1.89 -13.26 -15.78
N HIS A 68 -1.18 -13.55 -16.87
CA HIS A 68 -0.16 -12.67 -17.43
C HIS A 68 -0.82 -11.44 -18.06
N ARG A 69 -0.15 -10.27 -17.97
CA ARG A 69 -0.65 -9.00 -18.50
C ARG A 69 0.38 -8.41 -19.46
N LYS A 70 -0.07 -8.01 -20.65
CA LYS A 70 0.77 -7.40 -21.70
C LYS A 70 1.39 -6.08 -21.22
N GLU A 71 0.60 -5.26 -20.53
CA GLU A 71 1.01 -3.97 -19.93
C GLU A 71 2.20 -4.11 -18.96
N LEU A 72 2.37 -5.28 -18.34
CA LEU A 72 3.47 -5.58 -17.41
C LEU A 72 4.61 -6.39 -18.07
N GLY A 73 4.67 -6.42 -19.40
CA GLY A 73 5.66 -7.20 -20.14
C GLY A 73 5.49 -8.71 -19.96
N GLY A 74 4.24 -9.19 -19.91
CA GLY A 74 3.93 -10.61 -19.70
C GLY A 74 4.00 -11.07 -18.24
N ARG A 75 4.29 -10.17 -17.29
CA ARG A 75 4.29 -10.50 -15.86
C ARG A 75 2.86 -10.61 -15.32
N ARG A 76 2.71 -11.28 -14.18
CA ARG A 76 1.42 -11.50 -13.51
C ARG A 76 0.97 -10.25 -12.76
N GLY A 77 -0.27 -9.83 -12.99
CA GLY A 77 -0.85 -8.64 -12.33
C GLY A 77 -2.37 -8.66 -12.27
N ARG A 78 -2.93 -7.77 -11.45
CA ARG A 78 -4.38 -7.57 -11.25
C ARG A 78 -4.70 -6.08 -11.06
N TYR A 79 -5.98 -5.74 -10.98
CA TYR A 79 -6.48 -4.38 -10.76
C TYR A 79 -7.16 -4.25 -9.37
N PRO A 80 -6.41 -4.14 -8.27
CA PRO A 80 -6.98 -4.04 -6.93
C PRO A 80 -7.51 -2.62 -6.63
N LYS A 81 -8.69 -2.28 -7.17
CA LYS A 81 -9.29 -0.93 -7.08
C LYS A 81 -9.48 -0.44 -5.63
N LYS A 82 -9.99 -1.30 -4.74
CA LYS A 82 -10.20 -0.98 -3.31
C LYS A 82 -8.87 -0.63 -2.62
N SER A 83 -7.86 -1.47 -2.80
CA SER A 83 -6.54 -1.28 -2.21
C SER A 83 -5.81 -0.06 -2.76
N ALA A 84 -5.90 0.19 -4.08
CA ALA A 84 -5.31 1.38 -4.70
C ALA A 84 -5.91 2.67 -4.13
N ARG A 85 -7.24 2.72 -3.96
CA ARG A 85 -7.93 3.86 -3.34
C ARG A 85 -7.43 4.14 -1.93
N ILE A 86 -7.35 3.10 -1.09
CA ILE A 86 -6.92 3.25 0.31
C ILE A 86 -5.46 3.72 0.39
N VAL A 87 -4.57 3.11 -0.39
CA VAL A 87 -3.15 3.51 -0.38
C VAL A 87 -2.96 4.95 -0.88
N LEU A 88 -3.79 5.41 -1.84
CA LEU A 88 -3.78 6.80 -2.29
C LEU A 88 -4.17 7.78 -1.18
N GLU A 89 -5.16 7.44 -0.36
CA GLU A 89 -5.56 8.24 0.80
C GLU A 89 -4.42 8.35 1.82
N VAL A 90 -3.75 7.24 2.14
CA VAL A 90 -2.59 7.23 3.04
C VAL A 90 -1.44 8.06 2.47
N LEU A 91 -1.19 7.97 1.16
CA LEU A 91 -0.14 8.75 0.50
C LEU A 91 -0.44 10.25 0.54
N ARG A 92 -1.70 10.65 0.31
CA ARG A 92 -2.13 12.06 0.42
C ARG A 92 -1.99 12.59 1.84
N SER A 93 -2.29 11.77 2.85
CA SER A 93 -2.03 12.11 4.25
C SER A 93 -0.53 12.30 4.52
N ALA A 94 0.33 11.42 3.97
CA ALA A 94 1.78 11.56 4.09
C ALA A 94 2.29 12.85 3.44
N MET A 95 1.72 13.25 2.29
CA MET A 95 2.05 14.51 1.62
C MET A 95 1.63 15.73 2.46
N ALA A 96 0.44 15.70 3.07
CA ALA A 96 0.00 16.77 3.97
C ALA A 96 0.95 16.90 5.18
N ASN A 97 1.36 15.77 5.76
CA ASN A 97 2.35 15.76 6.85
C ASN A 97 3.71 16.29 6.39
N ALA A 98 4.14 15.98 5.16
CA ALA A 98 5.37 16.50 4.60
C ALA A 98 5.35 18.03 4.45
N LYS A 99 4.22 18.59 4.00
CA LYS A 99 4.01 20.05 3.94
C LYS A 99 4.08 20.68 5.32
N ASN A 100 3.44 20.08 6.32
CA ASN A 100 3.43 20.60 7.69
C ASN A 100 4.83 20.58 8.34
N VAL A 101 5.62 19.54 8.06
CA VAL A 101 7.01 19.48 8.51
C VAL A 101 7.88 20.44 7.70
N GLY A 102 7.45 20.89 6.52
CA GLY A 102 8.25 21.75 5.65
C GLY A 102 9.36 20.98 4.96
N LEU A 103 9.05 19.77 4.47
CA LEU A 103 9.95 19.07 3.53
C LEU A 103 9.85 19.71 2.13
N GLY A 104 10.93 19.62 1.37
CA GLY A 104 11.03 20.13 0.00
C GLY A 104 10.08 19.44 -0.99
N GLU A 105 9.99 20.01 -2.19
CA GLU A 105 9.05 19.55 -3.23
C GLU A 105 9.40 18.17 -3.81
N LYS A 106 10.69 17.81 -3.82
CA LYS A 106 11.18 16.55 -4.37
C LYS A 106 11.15 15.45 -3.31
N LEU A 107 10.00 14.77 -3.22
CA LEU A 107 9.76 13.68 -2.27
C LEU A 107 9.81 12.32 -2.96
N VAL A 108 10.39 11.34 -2.26
CA VAL A 108 10.39 9.93 -2.66
C VAL A 108 9.71 9.08 -1.59
N VAL A 109 8.95 8.09 -2.05
CA VAL A 109 8.38 7.04 -1.20
C VAL A 109 9.51 6.10 -0.80
N ARG A 110 10.17 6.37 0.32
CA ARG A 110 11.28 5.54 0.78
C ARG A 110 10.82 4.18 1.26
N HIS A 111 9.73 4.17 2.03
CA HIS A 111 9.14 2.96 2.59
C HIS A 111 7.64 2.97 2.38
N ALA A 112 7.12 1.88 1.84
CA ALA A 112 5.69 1.61 1.79
C ALA A 112 5.47 0.14 2.10
N SER A 113 4.70 -0.13 3.15
CA SER A 113 4.43 -1.49 3.59
C SER A 113 2.98 -1.65 4.02
N ALA A 114 2.48 -2.86 3.86
CA ALA A 114 1.21 -3.29 4.40
C ALA A 114 1.45 -4.53 5.24
N ASN A 115 0.78 -4.65 6.38
CA ASN A 115 0.88 -5.77 7.30
C ASN A 115 -0.50 -6.20 7.78
N LYS A 116 -0.66 -7.48 8.14
CA LYS A 116 -1.88 -7.93 8.83
C LYS A 116 -1.97 -7.26 10.20
N GLN A 117 -3.18 -6.95 10.63
CA GLN A 117 -3.45 -6.34 11.94
C GLN A 117 -4.28 -7.30 12.80
N ASN A 118 -5.61 -7.31 12.64
CA ASN A 118 -6.51 -8.14 13.44
C ASN A 118 -7.09 -9.28 12.61
N ILE A 119 -7.28 -10.44 13.25
CA ILE A 119 -7.90 -11.64 12.65
C ILE A 119 -9.14 -11.98 13.46
N TYR A 120 -10.30 -11.88 12.83
CA TYR A 120 -11.60 -12.14 13.44
C TYR A 120 -12.13 -13.50 12.95
N PRO A 121 -12.36 -14.47 13.87
CA PRO A 121 -12.91 -15.76 13.49
C PRO A 121 -14.35 -15.61 13.00
N ARG A 122 -14.71 -16.38 11.97
CA ARG A 122 -16.08 -16.45 11.46
C ARG A 122 -16.70 -17.79 11.80
N MET A 123 -18.02 -17.77 11.97
CA MET A 123 -18.82 -18.97 12.20
C MET A 123 -19.60 -19.30 10.93
N ALA A 124 -19.55 -20.56 10.53
CA ALA A 124 -20.38 -21.11 9.47
C ALA A 124 -21.77 -21.49 10.02
N SER A 125 -22.67 -21.88 9.13
CA SER A 125 -24.01 -22.36 9.48
C SER A 125 -23.95 -23.47 10.54
N LYS A 126 -24.96 -23.51 11.42
CA LYS A 126 -25.06 -24.50 12.50
C LYS A 126 -23.91 -24.43 13.51
N GLY A 127 -23.31 -23.25 13.71
CA GLY A 127 -22.28 -23.03 14.74
C GLY A 127 -20.94 -23.70 14.46
N LYS A 128 -20.65 -24.09 13.22
CA LYS A 128 -19.36 -24.69 12.86
C LYS A 128 -18.29 -23.62 12.71
N ALA A 129 -17.07 -23.87 13.18
CA ALA A 129 -15.94 -22.98 12.93
C ALA A 129 -15.66 -22.89 11.41
N MET A 130 -15.50 -21.67 10.89
CA MET A 130 -15.22 -21.43 9.49
C MET A 130 -13.71 -21.34 9.24
N ARG A 131 -13.24 -21.89 8.11
CA ARG A 131 -11.80 -21.86 7.76
C ARG A 131 -11.27 -20.47 7.41
N SER A 132 -12.11 -19.58 6.90
CA SER A 132 -11.70 -18.26 6.43
C SER A 132 -12.11 -17.17 7.41
N ASN A 133 -11.11 -16.63 8.11
CA ASN A 133 -11.27 -15.51 9.02
C ASN A 133 -11.42 -14.18 8.25
N TYR A 134 -12.02 -13.20 8.91
CA TYR A 134 -11.97 -11.82 8.45
C TYR A 134 -10.68 -11.19 8.95
N GLU A 135 -9.87 -10.65 8.04
CA GLU A 135 -8.56 -10.07 8.36
C GLU A 135 -8.59 -8.58 8.05
N THR A 136 -8.10 -7.77 8.98
CA THR A 136 -7.81 -6.35 8.75
C THR A 136 -6.31 -6.16 8.52
N ALA A 137 -5.96 -5.04 7.89
CA ALA A 137 -4.59 -4.69 7.59
C ALA A 137 -4.25 -3.30 8.11
N LYS A 138 -2.94 -3.05 8.26
CA LYS A 138 -2.38 -1.71 8.43
C LYS A 138 -1.49 -1.38 7.24
N VAL A 139 -1.45 -0.11 6.87
CA VAL A 139 -0.56 0.43 5.83
C VAL A 139 0.27 1.54 6.42
N GLU A 140 1.59 1.48 6.23
CA GLU A 140 2.54 2.51 6.61
C GLU A 140 3.25 3.05 5.36
N ILE A 141 3.42 4.37 5.30
CA ILE A 141 4.16 5.06 4.25
C ILE A 141 5.10 6.06 4.91
N VAL A 142 6.35 6.07 4.46
CA VAL A 142 7.36 7.06 4.85
C VAL A 142 7.90 7.73 3.59
N LEU A 143 7.85 9.05 3.60
CA LEU A 143 8.39 9.93 2.57
C LEU A 143 9.70 10.54 3.09
N GLU A 144 10.68 10.63 2.21
CA GLU A 144 11.94 11.33 2.44
C GLU A 144 12.21 12.30 1.29
N GLU A 145 13.01 13.34 1.56
CA GLU A 145 13.55 14.20 0.52
C GLU A 145 14.54 13.45 -0.36
N LEU A 146 14.48 13.74 -1.65
CA LEU A 146 15.54 13.36 -2.57
C LEU A 146 16.78 14.22 -2.28
N LYS A 147 17.91 13.59 -2.02
CA LYS A 147 19.22 14.27 -1.99
C LYS A 147 19.67 14.67 -3.38
#